data_AF-A0AAU7PK54-F1
#
_entry.id   AF-A0AAU7PK54-F1
#
_cell.length_a   1.000
_cell.length_b   1.000
_cell.length_c   1.000
_cell.angle_alpha   90.00
_cell.angle_beta   90.00
_cell.angle_gamma   90.00
#
_symmetry.space_group_name_H-M   'P 1'
#
loop_
_entity.id
_entity.type
_entity.pdbx_description
1 polymer ?
#
loop_
_entity_poly.entity_id
_entity_poly.type
_entity_poly.pdbx_seq_one_letter_code
_entity_poly.pdbx_strand_id
1 'polypeptide(L)'
;MADLKDTYVVHGACTTCTCGMRKSRTVLEKSHGVFLKDRALMTVNDCKPENIICFGGCYSMENPDTAAEAQKIQMDVEKDCPNTFTDTVMNFFAKKDQKESSDAPLRVVGICTPKIISAEWDNGGNTVEVNGEVPLLAGAKVYCLYGGEIEIIDSGQPEAGDMSQVEISPHSVPLSGSPGSNAESPAMGAAAAGLAAIPGMPKQAVAGMIGASKASSYGKSKTSDVEGAGDLITRQQLELMMQPYNKDGTGGISLKANIEDLDEINRVLKKYNIDSVEKARHFFAQVSHESKVGLIEKYNGNSAEEYFADRDFRTEYGHNTKGDGAKYRGAGYMQLTWKSTYQDFADFIGDQNVVLYGASYVAEHYSWESAGWFWDNYKNLNIKIENGTTVKEVTRVINGGSNGLEERTNFYERLKTIL
;
A
#
# COMPACT_ATOMS: atom_id res chain seq x y z
N MET A 1 12.10 -16.55 -32.46
CA MET A 1 11.34 -15.94 -31.35
C MET A 1 10.04 -15.46 -31.96
N ALA A 2 8.89 -15.73 -31.36
CA ALA A 2 7.63 -15.16 -31.84
C ALA A 2 7.66 -13.64 -31.66
N ASP A 3 6.96 -12.89 -32.51
CA ASP A 3 6.69 -11.49 -32.22
C ASP A 3 5.84 -11.43 -30.93
N LEU A 4 6.02 -10.39 -30.12
CA LEU A 4 5.14 -10.16 -28.96
C LEU A 4 3.68 -10.12 -29.42
N LYS A 5 3.43 -9.58 -30.62
CA LYS A 5 2.10 -9.48 -31.25
C LYS A 5 1.45 -10.81 -31.62
N ASP A 6 2.20 -11.90 -31.69
CA ASP A 6 1.69 -13.26 -31.93
C ASP A 6 1.48 -14.06 -30.62
N THR A 7 1.64 -13.41 -29.45
CA THR A 7 1.58 -14.09 -28.14
C THR A 7 0.22 -13.91 -27.47
N TYR A 8 -0.46 -15.02 -27.16
CA TYR A 8 -1.73 -15.03 -26.44
C TYR A 8 -1.65 -14.42 -25.04
N VAL A 9 -2.65 -13.61 -24.68
CA VAL A 9 -2.73 -12.87 -23.42
C VAL A 9 -3.45 -13.68 -22.35
N VAL A 10 -2.88 -13.71 -21.15
CA VAL A 10 -3.51 -14.31 -19.96
C VAL A 10 -3.78 -13.26 -18.88
N HIS A 11 -4.63 -13.63 -17.91
CA HIS A 11 -4.88 -12.86 -16.70
C HIS A 11 -3.57 -12.32 -16.07
N GLY A 12 -3.56 -11.04 -15.69
CA GLY A 12 -2.40 -10.38 -15.09
C GLY A 12 -1.39 -9.80 -16.09
N ALA A 13 -1.69 -9.83 -17.39
CA ALA A 13 -0.92 -9.16 -18.45
C ALA A 13 -0.69 -7.67 -18.16
N CYS A 14 0.46 -7.12 -18.56
CA CYS A 14 0.83 -5.73 -18.25
C CYS A 14 0.25 -4.75 -19.27
N THR A 15 -0.34 -3.67 -18.82
CA THR A 15 -0.94 -2.63 -19.66
C THR A 15 -0.33 -1.24 -19.42
N THR A 16 -0.42 -0.38 -20.44
CA THR A 16 -0.12 1.05 -20.35
C THR A 16 -1.32 1.86 -20.80
N CYS A 17 -1.32 3.17 -20.52
CA CYS A 17 -2.29 4.12 -21.05
C CYS A 17 -1.56 5.41 -21.43
N THR A 18 -1.80 5.97 -22.61
CA THR A 18 -1.16 7.22 -23.06
C THR A 18 -1.49 8.43 -22.16
N CYS A 19 -2.67 8.42 -21.53
CA CYS A 19 -3.08 9.43 -20.55
C CYS A 19 -2.82 9.00 -19.10
N GLY A 20 -2.29 7.80 -18.85
CA GLY A 20 -2.09 7.25 -17.51
C GLY A 20 -0.72 7.57 -16.91
N MET A 21 -0.64 7.67 -15.59
CA MET A 21 0.60 8.01 -14.88
C MET A 21 1.57 6.82 -14.71
N ARG A 22 1.05 5.59 -14.61
CA ARG A 22 1.87 4.38 -14.44
C ARG A 22 1.36 3.20 -15.27
N LYS A 23 2.20 2.17 -15.40
CA LYS A 23 1.80 0.85 -15.89
C LYS A 23 0.79 0.18 -14.94
N SER A 24 -0.03 -0.69 -15.49
CA SER A 24 -1.09 -1.42 -14.79
C SER A 24 -1.15 -2.89 -15.25
N ARG A 25 -2.19 -3.63 -14.85
CA ARG A 25 -2.44 -5.01 -15.30
C ARG A 25 -3.89 -5.23 -15.70
N THR A 26 -4.12 -6.23 -16.55
CA THR A 26 -5.45 -6.80 -16.76
C THR A 26 -5.85 -7.70 -15.59
N VAL A 27 -7.14 -7.74 -15.32
CA VAL A 27 -7.80 -8.70 -14.43
C VAL A 27 -8.87 -9.41 -15.25
N LEU A 28 -9.17 -10.64 -14.86
CA LEU A 28 -10.30 -11.39 -15.39
C LEU A 28 -11.01 -12.01 -14.20
N GLU A 29 -12.14 -11.44 -13.78
CA GLU A 29 -12.89 -11.89 -12.60
C GLU A 29 -13.49 -13.29 -12.77
N LYS A 30 -13.86 -13.64 -14.01
CA LYS A 30 -14.45 -14.93 -14.36
C LYS A 30 -13.71 -15.54 -15.54
N SER A 31 -12.96 -16.61 -15.30
CA SER A 31 -12.28 -17.37 -16.34
C SER A 31 -13.26 -17.98 -17.35
N HIS A 32 -12.85 -18.02 -18.62
CA HIS A 32 -13.50 -18.76 -19.71
C HIS A 32 -13.33 -20.28 -19.59
N GLY A 33 -12.59 -20.77 -18.59
CA GLY A 33 -12.30 -22.20 -18.41
C GLY A 33 -11.14 -22.70 -19.29
N VAL A 34 -10.54 -21.84 -20.10
CA VAL A 34 -9.32 -22.12 -20.87
C VAL A 34 -8.13 -21.43 -20.21
N PHE A 35 -7.03 -22.16 -20.07
CA PHE A 35 -5.84 -21.71 -19.35
C PHE A 35 -4.59 -22.00 -20.19
N LEU A 36 -3.61 -21.09 -20.14
CA LEU A 36 -2.26 -21.28 -20.68
C LEU A 36 -1.27 -21.15 -19.52
N LYS A 37 -0.49 -22.21 -19.27
CA LYS A 37 0.47 -22.28 -18.14
C LYS A 37 -0.19 -21.84 -16.82
N ASP A 38 -1.32 -22.48 -16.51
CA ASP A 38 -2.14 -22.29 -15.31
C ASP A 38 -2.71 -20.87 -15.10
N ARG A 39 -2.63 -19.99 -16.10
CA ARG A 39 -3.27 -18.66 -16.11
C ARG A 39 -4.44 -18.61 -17.10
N ALA A 40 -5.55 -18.01 -16.67
CA ALA A 40 -6.76 -17.93 -17.49
C ALA A 40 -6.51 -17.11 -18.77
N LEU A 41 -6.91 -17.65 -19.91
CA LEU A 41 -6.78 -17.03 -21.23
C LEU A 41 -7.84 -15.93 -21.42
N MET A 42 -7.40 -14.77 -21.90
CA MET A 42 -8.27 -13.63 -22.19
C MET A 42 -8.78 -13.65 -23.65
N THR A 43 -9.94 -13.07 -23.88
CA THR A 43 -10.57 -12.92 -25.20
C THR A 43 -10.67 -11.45 -25.60
N VAL A 44 -10.96 -11.16 -26.87
CA VAL A 44 -11.17 -9.77 -27.33
C VAL A 44 -12.34 -9.07 -26.64
N ASN A 45 -13.27 -9.82 -26.04
CA ASN A 45 -14.43 -9.28 -25.30
C ASN A 45 -14.09 -8.87 -23.85
N ASP A 46 -12.88 -9.15 -23.36
CA ASP A 46 -12.41 -8.79 -22.03
C ASP A 46 -12.02 -7.30 -21.87
N CYS A 47 -12.60 -6.40 -22.67
CA CYS A 47 -12.30 -4.97 -22.65
C CYS A 47 -13.07 -4.18 -21.57
N LYS A 48 -13.90 -4.84 -20.75
CA LYS A 48 -14.75 -4.18 -19.74
C LYS A 48 -13.91 -3.41 -18.71
N PRO A 49 -14.39 -2.27 -18.17
CA PRO A 49 -13.62 -1.46 -17.21
C PRO A 49 -13.13 -2.25 -15.99
N GLU A 50 -13.90 -3.24 -15.52
CA GLU A 50 -13.55 -4.09 -14.37
C GLU A 50 -12.32 -4.98 -14.65
N ASN A 51 -12.08 -5.33 -15.91
CA ASN A 51 -10.94 -6.12 -16.36
C ASN A 51 -9.65 -5.28 -16.56
N ILE A 52 -9.70 -3.96 -16.37
CA ILE A 52 -8.55 -3.06 -16.58
C ILE A 52 -8.28 -2.23 -15.33
N ILE A 53 -7.26 -2.61 -14.55
CA ILE A 53 -6.86 -1.87 -13.34
C ILE A 53 -6.44 -0.45 -13.74
N CYS A 54 -6.83 0.56 -12.96
CA CYS A 54 -6.52 1.95 -13.23
C CYS A 54 -5.02 2.28 -13.24
N PHE A 55 -4.65 3.30 -14.02
CA PHE A 55 -3.26 3.72 -14.26
C PHE A 55 -2.75 4.75 -13.21
N GLY A 56 -3.36 4.76 -12.02
CA GLY A 56 -3.09 5.74 -10.96
C GLY A 56 -3.72 7.11 -11.27
N GLY A 57 -2.93 8.02 -11.84
CA GLY A 57 -3.37 9.35 -12.26
C GLY A 57 -3.68 9.45 -13.75
N CYS A 58 -4.41 10.48 -14.16
CA CYS A 58 -4.81 10.74 -15.54
C CYS A 58 -4.51 12.19 -15.97
N TYR A 59 -3.78 12.35 -17.07
CA TYR A 59 -3.40 13.65 -17.64
C TYR A 59 -4.44 14.25 -18.62
N SER A 60 -5.53 13.55 -18.91
CA SER A 60 -6.51 14.02 -19.89
C SER A 60 -7.50 15.00 -19.28
N MET A 61 -7.65 16.16 -19.89
CA MET A 61 -8.66 17.17 -19.53
C MET A 61 -10.10 16.70 -19.79
N GLU A 62 -10.31 15.63 -20.58
CA GLU A 62 -11.62 15.00 -20.77
C GLU A 62 -12.03 14.11 -19.57
N ASN A 63 -11.08 13.79 -18.69
CA ASN A 63 -11.39 13.14 -17.42
C ASN A 63 -11.98 14.20 -16.45
N PRO A 64 -13.19 14.00 -15.89
CA PRO A 64 -13.81 14.96 -14.99
C PRO A 64 -12.97 15.26 -13.74
N ASP A 65 -12.20 14.30 -13.23
CA ASP A 65 -11.34 14.51 -12.06
C ASP A 65 -10.19 15.46 -12.41
N THR A 66 -9.60 15.33 -13.61
CA THR A 66 -8.53 16.19 -14.12
C THR A 66 -9.07 17.58 -14.49
N ALA A 67 -10.26 17.64 -15.09
CA ALA A 67 -10.95 18.88 -15.42
C ALA A 67 -11.31 19.69 -14.16
N ALA A 68 -11.85 19.03 -13.14
CA ALA A 68 -12.18 19.64 -11.86
C ALA A 68 -10.92 20.16 -11.15
N GLU A 69 -9.83 19.39 -11.16
CA GLU A 69 -8.56 19.83 -10.57
C GLU A 69 -7.97 21.04 -11.31
N ALA A 70 -8.07 21.09 -12.64
CA ALA A 70 -7.63 22.24 -13.43
C ALA A 70 -8.48 23.48 -13.14
N GLN A 71 -9.79 23.32 -12.96
CA GLN A 71 -10.70 24.40 -12.57
C GLN A 71 -10.38 24.93 -11.17
N LYS A 72 -10.09 24.06 -10.19
CA LYS A 72 -9.63 24.50 -8.84
C LYS A 72 -8.36 25.33 -8.94
N ILE A 73 -7.33 24.81 -9.63
CA ILE A 73 -6.06 25.51 -9.82
C ILE A 73 -6.29 26.88 -10.48
N GLN A 74 -7.16 26.96 -11.49
CA GLN A 74 -7.53 28.24 -12.10
C GLN A 74 -8.22 29.19 -11.10
N MET A 75 -9.22 28.71 -10.35
CA MET A 75 -9.95 29.51 -9.38
C MET A 75 -9.07 29.98 -8.21
N ASP A 76 -8.11 29.17 -7.76
CA ASP A 76 -7.17 29.54 -6.70
C ASP A 76 -6.15 30.57 -7.22
N VAL A 77 -5.65 30.42 -8.46
CA VAL A 77 -4.81 31.46 -9.11
C VAL A 77 -5.57 32.79 -9.28
N GLU A 78 -6.84 32.76 -9.68
CA GLU A 78 -7.69 33.95 -9.79
C GLU A 78 -7.98 34.59 -8.41
N LYS A 79 -8.07 33.79 -7.35
CA LYS A 79 -8.36 34.21 -5.97
C LYS A 79 -7.14 34.78 -5.24
N ASP A 80 -5.95 34.20 -5.46
CA ASP A 80 -4.70 34.65 -4.85
C ASP A 80 -4.11 35.88 -5.57
N CYS A 81 -4.42 36.05 -6.86
CA CYS A 81 -4.04 37.21 -7.66
C CYS A 81 -5.25 37.93 -8.28
N PRO A 82 -6.21 38.48 -7.50
CA PRO A 82 -7.44 39.08 -8.03
C PRO A 82 -7.18 40.30 -8.93
N ASN A 83 -6.02 40.95 -8.79
CA ASN A 83 -5.63 42.10 -9.58
C ASN A 83 -4.94 41.75 -10.90
N THR A 84 -4.41 40.53 -11.12
CA THR A 84 -3.65 40.27 -12.36
C THR A 84 -4.53 40.29 -13.61
N PHE A 85 -5.83 39.96 -13.55
CA PHE A 85 -6.66 40.08 -14.75
C PHE A 85 -6.89 41.55 -15.15
N THR A 86 -7.26 42.42 -14.20
CA THR A 86 -7.51 43.84 -14.49
C THR A 86 -6.21 44.63 -14.71
N ASP A 87 -5.16 44.37 -13.92
CA ASP A 87 -3.89 45.07 -14.07
C ASP A 87 -3.10 44.58 -15.28
N THR A 88 -3.20 43.31 -15.70
CA THR A 88 -2.59 42.88 -16.97
C THR A 88 -3.33 43.51 -18.15
N VAL A 89 -4.66 43.56 -18.16
CA VAL A 89 -5.40 44.24 -19.25
C VAL A 89 -5.11 45.75 -19.28
N MET A 90 -5.02 46.42 -18.12
CA MET A 90 -4.65 47.84 -18.05
C MET A 90 -3.18 48.09 -18.43
N ASN A 91 -2.25 47.23 -18.02
CA ASN A 91 -0.84 47.34 -18.41
C ASN A 91 -0.59 46.99 -19.88
N PHE A 92 -1.40 46.13 -20.49
CA PHE A 92 -1.33 45.78 -21.91
C PHE A 92 -1.61 46.99 -22.83
N PHE A 93 -2.41 47.96 -22.37
CA PHE A 93 -2.58 49.26 -23.04
C PHE A 93 -1.50 50.30 -22.66
N ALA A 94 -0.69 50.06 -21.62
CA ALA A 94 0.19 51.06 -21.03
C ALA A 94 1.68 50.92 -21.35
N LYS A 95 2.19 49.72 -21.71
CA LYS A 95 3.57 49.56 -22.22
C LYS A 95 3.80 48.29 -23.03
N LYS A 96 4.45 48.46 -24.19
CA LYS A 96 5.26 47.41 -24.81
C LYS A 96 6.44 47.10 -23.88
N ASP A 97 6.65 45.83 -23.56
CA ASP A 97 7.85 45.09 -23.96
C ASP A 97 7.67 43.61 -23.60
N GLN A 98 7.99 42.72 -24.54
CA GLN A 98 7.84 41.27 -24.36
C GLN A 98 9.04 40.70 -23.59
N LYS A 99 8.76 39.73 -22.71
CA LYS A 99 9.76 38.78 -22.25
C LYS A 99 9.12 37.42 -22.07
N GLU A 100 9.40 36.50 -22.99
CA GLU A 100 8.90 35.12 -22.94
C GLU A 100 9.51 34.38 -21.76
N SER A 101 8.66 33.81 -20.90
CA SER A 101 9.04 32.89 -19.82
C SER A 101 8.97 31.46 -20.31
N SER A 102 10.09 30.73 -20.23
CA SER A 102 10.22 29.34 -20.70
C SER A 102 9.71 28.32 -19.69
N ASP A 103 8.53 28.53 -19.12
CA ASP A 103 7.89 27.55 -18.22
C ASP A 103 7.09 26.53 -19.04
N ALA A 104 7.38 25.25 -18.85
CA ALA A 104 6.54 24.19 -19.38
C ALA A 104 5.22 24.17 -18.58
N PRO A 105 4.05 24.14 -19.23
CA PRO A 105 2.78 24.24 -18.51
C PRO A 105 2.62 23.08 -17.51
N LEU A 106 2.29 23.43 -16.27
CA LEU A 106 1.97 22.49 -15.20
C LEU A 106 0.89 21.52 -15.69
N ARG A 107 1.26 20.23 -15.84
CA ARG A 107 0.34 19.19 -16.25
C ARG A 107 -0.53 18.78 -15.07
N VAL A 108 -1.78 19.21 -15.09
CA VAL A 108 -2.80 18.78 -14.13
C VAL A 108 -3.03 17.27 -14.23
N VAL A 109 -3.28 16.63 -13.09
CA VAL A 109 -3.51 15.18 -12.98
C VAL A 109 -4.72 14.92 -12.09
N GLY A 110 -5.74 14.27 -12.64
CA GLY A 110 -6.89 13.76 -11.88
C GLY A 110 -6.74 12.27 -11.57
N ILE A 111 -7.70 11.71 -10.84
CA ILE A 111 -7.76 10.27 -10.57
C ILE A 111 -8.04 9.51 -11.86
N CYS A 112 -7.34 8.39 -12.12
CA CYS A 112 -7.62 7.55 -13.27
C CYS A 112 -8.82 6.62 -12.97
N THR A 113 -9.96 6.91 -13.59
CA THR A 113 -11.12 6.00 -13.63
C THR A 113 -11.38 5.59 -15.08
N PRO A 114 -10.80 4.48 -15.58
CA PRO A 114 -10.94 4.08 -16.99
C PRO A 114 -12.40 3.91 -17.42
N LYS A 115 -12.79 4.55 -18.53
CA LYS A 115 -14.10 4.38 -19.17
C LYS A 115 -13.89 3.87 -20.57
N ILE A 116 -13.89 2.56 -20.74
CA ILE A 116 -13.61 1.94 -22.04
C ILE A 116 -14.81 2.14 -22.97
N ILE A 117 -14.54 2.60 -24.19
CA ILE A 117 -15.54 2.81 -25.26
C ILE A 117 -15.41 1.79 -26.40
N SER A 118 -14.28 1.08 -26.46
CA SER A 118 -14.10 -0.06 -27.36
C SER A 118 -15.04 -1.20 -27.00
N ALA A 119 -15.76 -1.73 -28.00
CA ALA A 119 -16.61 -2.92 -27.84
C ALA A 119 -15.78 -4.21 -27.69
N GLU A 120 -14.56 -4.24 -28.25
CA GLU A 120 -13.60 -5.34 -28.20
C GLU A 120 -12.16 -4.80 -28.26
N TRP A 121 -11.19 -5.61 -27.87
CA TRP A 121 -9.76 -5.36 -28.09
C TRP A 121 -9.39 -5.55 -29.57
N ASP A 122 -8.53 -4.68 -30.12
CA ASP A 122 -8.29 -4.61 -31.58
C ASP A 122 -7.35 -5.68 -32.19
N ASN A 123 -6.73 -6.55 -31.40
CA ASN A 123 -5.82 -7.60 -31.88
C ASN A 123 -6.19 -8.99 -31.30
N GLY A 124 -6.95 -9.76 -32.08
CA GLY A 124 -7.37 -11.12 -31.76
C GLY A 124 -6.70 -12.20 -32.61
N GLY A 125 -6.42 -13.36 -32.01
CA GLY A 125 -5.78 -14.49 -32.68
C GLY A 125 -6.76 -15.35 -33.49
N ASN A 126 -6.44 -15.61 -34.76
CA ASN A 126 -7.32 -16.28 -35.71
C ASN A 126 -7.10 -17.80 -35.85
N THR A 127 -6.29 -18.42 -35.00
CA THR A 127 -5.90 -19.86 -35.12
C THR A 127 -6.57 -20.78 -34.08
N VAL A 128 -7.17 -20.23 -33.03
CA VAL A 128 -7.83 -20.98 -31.94
C VAL A 128 -9.06 -20.20 -31.51
N GLU A 129 -10.17 -20.87 -31.20
CA GLU A 129 -11.36 -20.26 -30.59
C GLU A 129 -11.51 -20.72 -29.13
N VAL A 130 -11.97 -19.82 -28.25
CA VAL A 130 -12.23 -20.08 -26.83
C VAL A 130 -13.72 -19.93 -26.59
N ASN A 131 -14.45 -21.05 -26.51
CA ASN A 131 -15.92 -21.08 -26.36
C ASN A 131 -16.70 -20.28 -27.44
N GLY A 132 -16.13 -20.11 -28.64
CA GLY A 132 -16.69 -19.29 -29.71
C GLY A 132 -16.29 -17.80 -29.66
N GLU A 133 -15.39 -17.41 -28.75
CA GLU A 133 -14.76 -16.09 -28.73
C GLU A 133 -13.31 -16.13 -29.24
N VAL A 134 -12.86 -15.00 -29.78
CA VAL A 134 -11.50 -14.83 -30.33
C VAL A 134 -10.52 -14.56 -29.17
N PRO A 135 -9.44 -15.35 -29.01
CA PRO A 135 -8.44 -15.12 -27.98
C PRO A 135 -7.65 -13.83 -28.22
N LEU A 136 -7.26 -13.17 -27.14
CA LEU A 136 -6.55 -11.91 -27.16
C LEU A 136 -5.05 -12.10 -27.42
N LEU A 137 -4.45 -11.25 -28.26
CA LEU A 137 -3.00 -11.21 -28.52
C LEU A 137 -2.36 -9.97 -27.88
N ALA A 138 -1.08 -10.05 -27.50
CA ALA A 138 -0.38 -8.88 -26.94
C ALA A 138 -0.15 -7.80 -28.02
N GLY A 139 0.09 -6.57 -27.60
CA GLY A 139 0.01 -5.39 -28.46
C GLY A 139 -1.42 -4.97 -28.84
N ALA A 140 -2.46 -5.69 -28.38
CA ALA A 140 -3.85 -5.25 -28.52
C ALA A 140 -4.12 -3.96 -27.76
N LYS A 141 -5.07 -3.19 -28.28
CA LYS A 141 -5.44 -1.87 -27.79
C LYS A 141 -6.95 -1.72 -27.59
N VAL A 142 -7.29 -0.87 -26.62
CA VAL A 142 -8.64 -0.34 -26.42
C VAL A 142 -8.58 1.15 -26.11
N TYR A 143 -9.67 1.86 -26.39
CA TYR A 143 -9.75 3.30 -26.22
C TYR A 143 -10.65 3.67 -25.03
N CYS A 144 -10.18 4.63 -24.25
CA CYS A 144 -10.90 5.25 -23.15
C CYS A 144 -11.63 6.50 -23.64
N LEU A 145 -12.83 6.76 -23.10
CA LEU A 145 -13.62 7.98 -23.34
C LEU A 145 -12.82 9.26 -23.15
N TYR A 146 -11.84 9.25 -22.25
CA TYR A 146 -10.97 10.38 -21.96
C TYR A 146 -9.78 10.50 -22.93
N GLY A 147 -9.84 9.88 -24.12
CA GLY A 147 -8.78 9.96 -25.15
C GLY A 147 -7.53 9.11 -24.87
N GLY A 148 -7.54 8.28 -23.83
CA GLY A 148 -6.45 7.37 -23.51
C GLY A 148 -6.46 6.13 -24.42
N GLU A 149 -5.35 5.87 -25.11
CA GLU A 149 -5.09 4.60 -25.78
C GLU A 149 -4.44 3.66 -24.75
N ILE A 150 -5.04 2.49 -24.54
CA ILE A 150 -4.60 1.48 -23.58
C ILE A 150 -4.04 0.29 -24.35
N GLU A 151 -2.78 -0.07 -24.14
CA GLU A 151 -2.08 -1.14 -24.87
C GLU A 151 -1.59 -2.24 -23.93
N ILE A 152 -1.73 -3.50 -24.36
CA ILE A 152 -1.14 -4.67 -23.68
C ILE A 152 0.32 -4.80 -24.12
N ILE A 153 1.25 -4.54 -23.20
CA ILE A 153 2.70 -4.50 -23.48
C ILE A 153 3.45 -5.75 -23.01
N ASP A 154 2.77 -6.67 -22.33
CA ASP A 154 3.27 -7.98 -21.94
C ASP A 154 2.10 -8.96 -21.90
N SER A 155 2.33 -10.20 -22.35
CA SER A 155 1.30 -11.25 -22.45
C SER A 155 0.82 -11.81 -21.11
N GLY A 156 1.57 -11.58 -20.02
CA GLY A 156 1.32 -12.19 -18.72
C GLY A 156 1.68 -13.68 -18.62
N GLN A 157 2.16 -14.31 -19.70
CA GLN A 157 2.63 -15.70 -19.64
C GLN A 157 4.00 -15.80 -18.96
N PRO A 158 4.25 -16.79 -18.08
CA PRO A 158 5.59 -17.04 -17.56
C PRO A 158 6.54 -17.48 -18.68
N GLU A 159 7.78 -16.97 -18.63
CA GLU A 159 8.84 -17.31 -19.58
C GLU A 159 9.23 -18.80 -19.49
N ALA A 160 9.71 -19.36 -20.60
CA ALA A 160 10.06 -20.77 -20.68
C ALA A 160 11.37 -21.06 -19.91
N GLY A 161 11.25 -21.31 -18.61
CA GLY A 161 12.37 -21.62 -17.72
C GLY A 161 11.98 -21.72 -16.24
N ASP A 162 10.90 -21.06 -15.82
CA ASP A 162 10.40 -21.15 -14.44
C ASP A 162 9.39 -22.30 -14.28
N MET A 163 9.88 -23.44 -13.79
CA MET A 163 9.07 -24.59 -13.37
C MET A 163 9.04 -24.72 -11.84
N SER A 164 8.95 -23.60 -11.12
CA SER A 164 8.73 -23.63 -9.67
C SER A 164 7.23 -23.65 -9.30
N GLN A 165 6.82 -24.82 -8.81
CA GLN A 165 5.56 -25.12 -8.10
C GLN A 165 4.30 -25.47 -8.93
N VAL A 166 4.06 -26.77 -8.99
CA VAL A 166 2.74 -27.40 -9.24
C VAL A 166 1.86 -27.22 -8.00
N GLU A 167 0.67 -26.66 -8.15
CA GLU A 167 -0.36 -26.72 -7.09
C GLU A 167 -1.01 -28.11 -7.00
N ILE A 168 -1.41 -28.51 -5.79
CA ILE A 168 -2.49 -29.48 -5.59
C ILE A 168 -3.59 -28.79 -4.77
N SER A 169 -4.59 -28.27 -5.47
CA SER A 169 -5.90 -27.93 -4.89
C SER A 169 -6.80 -29.18 -4.83
N PRO A 170 -7.56 -29.39 -3.73
CA PRO A 170 -8.76 -30.23 -3.75
C PRO A 170 -10.01 -29.36 -3.66
N HIS A 171 -10.73 -29.25 -4.77
CA HIS A 171 -12.07 -28.65 -4.84
C HIS A 171 -13.17 -29.63 -4.38
N SER A 172 -14.37 -29.08 -4.20
CA SER A 172 -15.69 -29.74 -4.29
C SER A 172 -16.13 -30.74 -3.20
N VAL A 173 -17.27 -30.40 -2.58
CA VAL A 173 -18.11 -31.28 -1.76
C VAL A 173 -19.15 -31.98 -2.63
N PRO A 174 -19.37 -33.30 -2.47
CA PRO A 174 -20.64 -33.94 -2.76
C PRO A 174 -21.35 -34.44 -1.50
N LEU A 175 -22.68 -34.44 -1.52
CA LEU A 175 -23.56 -34.96 -0.47
C LEU A 175 -23.74 -36.49 -0.51
N SER A 176 -24.21 -37.03 0.62
CA SER A 176 -24.91 -38.31 0.84
C SER A 176 -24.08 -39.56 1.25
N GLY A 177 -24.62 -40.32 2.21
CA GLY A 177 -24.20 -41.71 2.52
C GLY A 177 -23.84 -42.03 3.98
N SER A 178 -24.83 -42.30 4.84
CA SER A 178 -24.69 -43.24 5.99
C SER A 178 -24.76 -44.69 5.44
N PRO A 179 -24.25 -45.77 6.11
CA PRO A 179 -24.19 -46.02 7.56
C PRO A 179 -22.81 -46.51 8.10
N GLY A 180 -22.60 -46.58 9.41
CA GLY A 180 -22.83 -47.81 10.19
C GLY A 180 -21.93 -47.86 11.44
N SER A 181 -22.31 -48.68 12.43
CA SER A 181 -21.79 -48.65 13.81
C SER A 181 -20.59 -49.55 14.12
N ASN A 182 -19.92 -49.25 15.24
CA ASN A 182 -19.24 -50.10 16.25
C ASN A 182 -17.92 -49.41 16.70
N ALA A 183 -17.74 -49.02 17.97
CA ALA A 183 -17.32 -49.85 19.12
C ALA A 183 -15.92 -50.49 18.87
N GLU A 184 -14.90 -50.38 19.73
CA GLU A 184 -14.83 -50.13 21.19
C GLU A 184 -13.57 -49.33 21.60
N SER A 185 -13.48 -48.88 22.86
CA SER A 185 -12.21 -48.52 23.52
C SER A 185 -11.73 -49.68 24.41
N PRO A 186 -10.46 -49.67 24.84
CA PRO A 186 -10.26 -49.46 26.28
C PRO A 186 -9.11 -48.52 26.65
N ALA A 187 -9.17 -47.99 27.87
CA ALA A 187 -8.20 -47.06 28.45
C ALA A 187 -7.12 -47.78 29.29
N MET A 188 -5.96 -47.13 29.46
CA MET A 188 -5.02 -47.16 30.61
C MET A 188 -3.84 -46.24 30.25
N GLY A 189 -3.20 -45.48 31.14
CA GLY A 189 -3.44 -45.22 32.56
C GLY A 189 -2.66 -43.97 33.01
N ALA A 190 -2.94 -43.44 34.20
CA ALA A 190 -2.38 -42.17 34.68
C ALA A 190 -1.02 -42.30 35.38
N ALA A 191 -0.23 -41.23 35.35
CA ALA A 191 0.79 -40.94 36.37
C ALA A 191 0.91 -39.43 36.56
N ALA A 192 0.80 -38.95 37.81
CA ALA A 192 0.91 -37.54 38.17
C ALA A 192 1.69 -37.36 39.48
N ALA A 193 2.52 -36.32 39.51
CA ALA A 193 3.11 -35.66 40.68
C ALA A 193 3.33 -34.19 40.26
N GLY A 194 3.01 -33.12 41.00
CA GLY A 194 2.80 -32.96 42.44
C GLY A 194 4.13 -32.56 43.12
N LEU A 195 4.29 -31.49 43.90
CA LEU A 195 3.45 -30.38 44.43
C LEU A 195 4.21 -29.03 44.12
N ALA A 196 3.79 -27.78 44.39
CA ALA A 196 3.06 -27.19 45.53
C ALA A 196 2.49 -25.77 45.23
N ALA A 197 1.72 -25.21 46.16
CA ALA A 197 1.15 -23.84 46.15
C ALA A 197 0.96 -23.36 47.63
N ILE A 198 0.59 -22.14 48.02
CA ILE A 198 -0.01 -20.91 47.40
C ILE A 198 0.57 -19.69 48.21
N PRO A 199 -0.06 -18.51 48.48
CA PRO A 199 -1.06 -17.66 47.79
C PRO A 199 -0.65 -16.16 47.61
N GLY A 200 -1.46 -15.38 46.89
CA GLY A 200 -1.52 -13.90 46.96
C GLY A 200 -2.70 -13.34 46.14
N MET A 201 -3.73 -12.80 46.80
CA MET A 201 -5.00 -12.32 46.18
C MET A 201 -5.04 -10.77 46.13
N PRO A 202 -5.94 -10.08 45.37
CA PRO A 202 -7.34 -10.46 45.12
C PRO A 202 -7.84 -10.47 43.66
N LYS A 203 -9.00 -11.11 43.49
CA LYS A 203 -9.80 -11.22 42.26
C LYS A 203 -10.79 -10.06 42.15
N GLN A 204 -11.09 -9.59 40.94
CA GLN A 204 -12.46 -9.18 40.57
C GLN A 204 -12.83 -9.67 39.15
N ALA A 205 -14.03 -10.23 39.05
CA ALA A 205 -14.85 -10.49 37.86
C ALA A 205 -14.16 -10.96 36.55
N VAL A 206 -14.10 -12.28 36.35
CA VAL A 206 -14.14 -12.88 34.99
C VAL A 206 -15.33 -13.83 34.90
N ALA A 207 -16.37 -13.37 34.20
CA ALA A 207 -17.42 -14.14 33.55
C ALA A 207 -18.01 -13.19 32.48
N GLY A 208 -18.07 -13.50 31.19
CA GLY A 208 -17.77 -14.74 30.49
C GLY A 208 -18.93 -15.09 29.57
N MET A 209 -18.75 -14.98 28.26
CA MET A 209 -19.61 -15.63 27.28
C MET A 209 -18.90 -15.75 25.92
N ILE A 210 -18.98 -16.95 25.37
CA ILE A 210 -18.51 -17.31 24.02
C ILE A 210 -19.49 -16.70 23.00
N GLY A 211 -18.97 -16.07 21.94
CA GLY A 211 -19.83 -15.39 20.96
C GLY A 211 -19.15 -15.09 19.62
N ALA A 212 -19.22 -16.06 18.70
CA ALA A 212 -19.13 -15.94 17.24
C ALA A 212 -18.09 -14.97 16.63
N SER A 213 -17.03 -15.53 16.08
CA SER A 213 -16.17 -14.88 15.08
C SER A 213 -17.00 -14.36 13.91
N LYS A 214 -17.04 -13.04 13.72
CA LYS A 214 -17.35 -12.41 12.43
C LYS A 214 -16.12 -11.66 11.97
N ALA A 215 -15.54 -12.10 10.86
CA ALA A 215 -14.57 -11.29 10.13
C ALA A 215 -15.28 -9.98 9.72
N SER A 216 -14.81 -8.86 10.25
CA SER A 216 -15.33 -7.55 9.87
C SER A 216 -14.79 -7.22 8.50
N SER A 217 -15.65 -7.26 7.49
CA SER A 217 -15.35 -6.71 6.17
C SER A 217 -14.90 -5.26 6.30
N TYR A 218 -13.67 -4.95 5.91
CA TYR A 218 -13.19 -3.57 5.75
C TYR A 218 -13.96 -2.93 4.59
N GLY A 219 -15.13 -2.35 4.90
CA GLY A 219 -15.92 -1.62 3.93
C GLY A 219 -15.28 -0.28 3.61
N LYS A 220 -15.08 0.02 2.32
CA LYS A 220 -14.82 1.39 1.87
C LYS A 220 -15.91 2.30 2.43
N SER A 221 -15.55 3.20 3.36
CA SER A 221 -16.46 4.27 3.74
C SER A 221 -16.62 5.20 2.52
N LYS A 222 -17.82 5.76 2.35
CA LYS A 222 -17.99 6.92 1.49
C LYS A 222 -17.51 8.13 2.29
N THR A 223 -16.37 8.69 1.94
CA THR A 223 -15.92 9.97 2.48
C THR A 223 -16.79 11.09 1.90
N SER A 224 -17.79 11.47 2.66
CA SER A 224 -18.45 12.78 2.52
C SER A 224 -17.57 13.84 3.19
N ASP A 225 -17.35 14.97 2.51
CA ASP A 225 -16.57 16.08 3.05
C ASP A 225 -17.20 16.67 4.33
N VAL A 226 -16.71 16.21 5.48
CA VAL A 226 -16.87 16.85 6.78
C VAL A 226 -15.56 16.64 7.54
N GLU A 227 -14.71 17.67 7.58
CA GLU A 227 -13.52 17.64 8.44
C GLU A 227 -13.94 17.40 9.89
N GLY A 228 -13.37 16.37 10.51
CA GLY A 228 -13.79 15.92 11.83
C GLY A 228 -13.34 16.89 12.91
N ALA A 229 -14.29 17.41 13.70
CA ALA A 229 -13.97 18.13 14.93
C ALA A 229 -13.29 17.18 15.94
N GLY A 230 -11.96 17.03 15.83
CA GLY A 230 -11.16 16.08 16.60
C GLY A 230 -9.98 15.44 15.84
N ASP A 231 -9.76 15.74 14.56
CA ASP A 231 -8.56 15.31 13.83
C ASP A 231 -7.32 16.10 14.28
N LEU A 232 -6.18 15.41 14.42
CA LEU A 232 -4.93 16.03 14.91
C LEU A 232 -4.08 16.60 13.76
N ILE A 233 -4.23 16.03 12.56
CA ILE A 233 -3.51 16.43 11.34
C ILE A 233 -4.56 16.77 10.28
N THR A 234 -4.50 17.99 9.75
CA THR A 234 -5.34 18.41 8.62
C THR A 234 -4.74 17.97 7.28
N ARG A 235 -5.56 17.97 6.22
CA ARG A 235 -5.09 17.75 4.84
C ARG A 235 -3.93 18.68 4.46
N GLN A 236 -4.08 19.98 4.73
CA GLN A 236 -3.07 20.99 4.44
C GLN A 236 -1.75 20.73 5.20
N GLN A 237 -1.82 20.28 6.45
CA GLN A 237 -0.62 19.92 7.21
C GLN A 237 0.07 18.68 6.64
N LEU A 238 -0.68 17.65 6.23
CA LEU A 238 -0.10 16.46 5.59
C LEU A 238 0.56 16.81 4.25
N GLU A 239 -0.07 17.63 3.42
CA GLU A 239 0.50 18.17 2.18
C GLU A 239 1.80 18.96 2.44
N LEU A 240 1.79 19.86 3.43
CA LEU A 240 2.96 20.63 3.83
C LEU A 240 4.08 19.78 4.43
N MET A 241 3.80 18.57 4.97
CA MET A 241 4.84 17.60 5.30
C MET A 241 5.44 17.01 4.03
N MET A 242 4.60 16.46 3.15
CA MET A 242 4.99 15.70 1.95
C MET A 242 5.81 16.52 0.93
N GLN A 243 5.65 17.84 0.87
CA GLN A 243 6.41 18.70 -0.03
C GLN A 243 7.95 18.58 0.17
N PRO A 244 8.78 18.73 -0.87
CA PRO A 244 10.22 18.99 -0.71
C PRO A 244 10.49 20.29 0.08
N TYR A 245 11.56 20.34 0.86
CA TYR A 245 11.94 21.54 1.63
C TYR A 245 13.23 22.21 1.12
N ASN A 246 14.14 21.44 0.54
CA ASN A 246 15.37 21.97 -0.05
C ASN A 246 15.09 22.47 -1.48
N LYS A 247 15.79 23.53 -1.88
CA LYS A 247 15.63 24.17 -3.21
C LYS A 247 16.01 23.27 -4.40
N ASP A 248 16.68 22.16 -4.15
CA ASP A 248 17.05 21.12 -5.12
C ASP A 248 16.00 20.00 -5.24
N GLY A 249 14.86 20.10 -4.54
CA GLY A 249 13.83 19.08 -4.50
C GLY A 249 14.06 17.98 -3.45
N THR A 250 15.07 18.11 -2.58
CA THR A 250 15.34 17.17 -1.49
C THR A 250 14.75 17.65 -0.14
N GLY A 251 15.04 16.98 0.97
CA GLY A 251 14.56 17.39 2.31
C GLY A 251 13.05 17.29 2.54
N GLY A 252 12.31 16.75 1.57
CA GLY A 252 10.92 16.35 1.76
C GLY A 252 10.80 15.33 2.89
N ILE A 253 9.76 15.42 3.71
CA ILE A 253 9.36 14.28 4.51
C ILE A 253 8.93 13.21 3.48
N SER A 254 9.75 12.18 3.32
CA SER A 254 9.46 11.07 2.39
C SER A 254 8.44 10.10 2.99
N LEU A 255 7.39 10.67 3.56
CA LEU A 255 6.13 9.97 3.72
C LEU A 255 5.68 9.58 2.31
N LYS A 256 5.71 8.28 2.03
CA LYS A 256 4.91 7.68 0.95
C LYS A 256 3.42 7.69 1.28
N ALA A 257 3.00 8.58 2.17
CA ALA A 257 1.59 8.79 2.48
C ALA A 257 0.91 9.38 1.25
N ASN A 258 -0.32 8.97 1.00
CA ASN A 258 -1.21 9.76 0.15
C ASN A 258 -2.14 10.60 1.05
N ILE A 259 -2.81 11.60 0.49
CA ILE A 259 -3.91 12.28 1.19
C ILE A 259 -5.07 11.28 1.45
N GLU A 260 -5.18 10.22 0.65
CA GLU A 260 -6.05 9.06 0.92
C GLU A 260 -5.73 8.35 2.26
N ASP A 261 -4.50 8.48 2.79
CA ASP A 261 -4.14 7.94 4.10
C ASP A 261 -4.52 8.88 5.26
N LEU A 262 -5.03 10.09 5.03
CA LEU A 262 -5.28 11.08 6.09
C LEU A 262 -6.20 10.54 7.20
N ASP A 263 -7.26 9.83 6.81
CA ASP A 263 -8.21 9.19 7.73
C ASP A 263 -7.53 8.09 8.54
N GLU A 264 -6.67 7.30 7.89
CA GLU A 264 -5.90 6.21 8.50
C GLU A 264 -4.84 6.73 9.46
N ILE A 265 -4.15 7.81 9.09
CA ILE A 265 -3.18 8.54 9.92
C ILE A 265 -3.87 9.06 11.18
N ASN A 266 -4.96 9.81 11.05
CA ASN A 266 -5.68 10.34 12.21
C ASN A 266 -6.27 9.22 13.08
N ARG A 267 -6.78 8.12 12.47
CA ARG A 267 -7.21 6.91 13.19
C ARG A 267 -6.07 6.29 14.00
N VAL A 268 -4.88 6.15 13.42
CA VAL A 268 -3.70 5.56 14.06
C VAL A 268 -3.19 6.47 15.18
N LEU A 269 -3.01 7.77 14.93
CA LEU A 269 -2.60 8.74 15.96
C LEU A 269 -3.52 8.68 17.19
N LYS A 270 -4.83 8.65 16.96
CA LYS A 270 -5.86 8.54 18.00
C LYS A 270 -5.87 7.18 18.70
N LYS A 271 -5.76 6.07 17.96
CA LYS A 271 -5.73 4.70 18.51
C LYS A 271 -4.54 4.48 19.44
N TYR A 272 -3.38 5.04 19.08
CA TYR A 272 -2.10 4.84 19.76
C TYR A 272 -1.69 6.04 20.62
N ASN A 273 -2.65 6.84 21.10
CA ASN A 273 -2.44 7.92 22.07
C ASN A 273 -1.34 8.94 21.69
N ILE A 274 -1.13 9.13 20.37
CA ILE A 274 -0.27 10.16 19.78
C ILE A 274 -1.14 11.41 19.62
N ASP A 275 -1.60 11.93 20.77
CA ASP A 275 -2.74 12.85 20.94
C ASP A 275 -2.35 14.32 21.12
N SER A 276 -1.06 14.63 21.05
CA SER A 276 -0.53 15.99 21.17
C SER A 276 0.36 16.34 20.00
N VAL A 277 0.41 17.65 19.67
CA VAL A 277 1.30 18.20 18.64
C VAL A 277 2.74 17.75 18.86
N GLU A 278 3.23 17.71 20.10
CA GLU A 278 4.60 17.31 20.40
C GLU A 278 4.87 15.81 20.15
N LYS A 279 3.95 14.94 20.55
CA LYS A 279 4.02 13.50 20.26
C LYS A 279 3.97 13.25 18.75
N ALA A 280 3.04 13.89 18.04
CA ALA A 280 2.91 13.79 16.60
C ALA A 280 4.17 14.30 15.87
N ARG A 281 4.71 15.44 16.30
CA ARG A 281 5.95 16.02 15.76
C ARG A 281 7.14 15.07 15.89
N HIS A 282 7.33 14.44 17.06
CA HIS A 282 8.36 13.40 17.20
C HIS A 282 8.05 12.16 16.37
N PHE A 283 6.80 11.67 16.34
CA PHE A 283 6.40 10.49 15.59
C PHE A 283 6.69 10.66 14.09
N PHE A 284 6.17 11.74 13.48
CA PHE A 284 6.41 12.02 12.07
C PHE A 284 7.89 12.26 11.77
N ALA A 285 8.66 12.94 12.64
CA ALA A 285 10.10 13.13 12.41
C ALA A 285 10.89 11.82 12.34
N GLN A 286 10.48 10.80 13.11
CA GLN A 286 11.10 9.49 13.09
C GLN A 286 10.64 8.69 11.86
N VAL A 287 9.33 8.63 11.60
CA VAL A 287 8.74 8.01 10.40
C VAL A 287 9.40 8.55 9.11
N SER A 288 9.58 9.87 9.01
CA SER A 288 10.18 10.56 7.84
C SER A 288 11.61 10.12 7.53
N HIS A 289 12.32 9.60 8.54
CA HIS A 289 13.64 9.02 8.36
C HIS A 289 13.54 7.53 7.98
N GLU A 290 12.79 6.73 8.74
CA GLU A 290 12.69 5.29 8.49
C GLU A 290 12.06 4.97 7.12
N SER A 291 11.07 5.76 6.68
CA SER A 291 10.32 5.52 5.45
C SER A 291 11.12 5.77 4.16
N LYS A 292 12.34 6.32 4.23
CA LYS A 292 13.16 6.62 3.04
C LYS A 292 13.54 5.39 2.22
N VAL A 293 13.77 4.26 2.87
CA VAL A 293 14.02 3.00 2.17
C VAL A 293 12.75 2.52 1.45
N GLY A 294 11.57 2.90 1.94
CA GLY A 294 10.25 2.58 1.43
C GLY A 294 9.41 1.89 2.51
N LEU A 295 8.21 1.41 2.13
CA LEU A 295 7.39 0.59 3.02
C LEU A 295 7.98 -0.82 3.27
N ILE A 296 9.04 -1.18 2.55
CA ILE A 296 9.82 -2.43 2.72
C ILE A 296 11.29 -2.06 2.59
N GLU A 297 12.13 -2.65 3.44
CA GLU A 297 13.59 -2.58 3.39
C GLU A 297 14.09 -3.06 2.01
N LYS A 298 14.76 -2.16 1.29
CA LYS A 298 15.34 -2.44 -0.02
C LYS A 298 16.66 -3.19 0.13
N TYR A 299 16.94 -4.02 -0.86
CA TYR A 299 18.21 -4.70 -1.04
C TYR A 299 18.83 -4.33 -2.40
N ASN A 300 20.10 -4.69 -2.59
CA ASN A 300 20.75 -4.70 -3.89
C ASN A 300 21.28 -6.12 -4.20
N GLY A 301 21.42 -6.45 -5.49
CA GLY A 301 21.73 -7.81 -5.94
C GLY A 301 20.51 -8.58 -6.44
N ASN A 302 20.68 -9.89 -6.60
CA ASN A 302 19.77 -10.72 -7.40
C ASN A 302 18.53 -11.21 -6.64
N SER A 303 18.63 -11.43 -5.33
CA SER A 303 17.52 -11.89 -4.48
C SER A 303 17.57 -11.25 -3.09
N ALA A 304 16.41 -11.13 -2.43
CA ALA A 304 16.34 -10.65 -1.05
C ALA A 304 16.93 -11.69 -0.08
N GLU A 305 16.69 -12.96 -0.39
CA GLU A 305 17.09 -14.15 0.36
C GLU A 305 18.62 -14.26 0.46
N GLU A 306 19.36 -13.96 -0.62
CA GLU A 306 20.82 -13.90 -0.56
C GLU A 306 21.32 -12.66 0.19
N TYR A 307 20.69 -11.50 -0.02
CA TYR A 307 21.14 -10.25 0.57
C TYR A 307 20.99 -10.21 2.11
N PHE A 308 19.91 -10.78 2.63
CA PHE A 308 19.62 -10.82 4.07
C PHE A 308 19.97 -12.18 4.73
N ALA A 309 20.73 -13.05 4.06
CA ALA A 309 21.08 -14.38 4.55
C ALA A 309 21.83 -14.37 5.90
N ASP A 310 22.57 -13.29 6.21
CA ASP A 310 23.26 -13.11 7.49
C ASP A 310 22.30 -12.99 8.69
N ARG A 311 21.02 -12.69 8.41
CA ARG A 311 19.96 -12.55 9.41
C ARG A 311 19.14 -13.83 9.62
N ASP A 312 19.30 -14.87 8.79
CA ASP A 312 18.43 -16.06 8.78
C ASP A 312 18.43 -16.90 10.08
N PHE A 313 19.51 -16.85 10.85
CA PHE A 313 19.70 -17.70 12.04
C PHE A 313 19.97 -16.89 13.31
N ARG A 314 19.46 -15.65 13.37
CA ARG A 314 19.51 -14.77 14.54
C ARG A 314 18.47 -15.20 15.58
N THR A 315 18.77 -16.28 16.29
CA THR A 315 17.83 -16.93 17.22
C THR A 315 17.37 -16.02 18.36
N GLU A 316 18.16 -15.01 18.74
CA GLU A 316 17.78 -13.98 19.71
C GLU A 316 16.60 -13.11 19.25
N TYR A 317 16.31 -13.14 17.95
CA TYR A 317 15.23 -12.43 17.26
C TYR A 317 14.17 -13.38 16.68
N GLY A 318 14.19 -14.66 17.10
CA GLY A 318 13.33 -15.73 16.61
C GLY A 318 13.72 -16.34 15.26
N HIS A 319 14.71 -15.78 14.56
CA HIS A 319 15.14 -16.25 13.25
C HIS A 319 15.87 -17.60 13.39
N ASN A 320 15.36 -18.62 12.70
CA ASN A 320 15.80 -20.01 12.85
C ASN A 320 15.80 -20.81 11.54
N THR A 321 15.38 -20.20 10.43
CA THR A 321 15.19 -20.87 9.14
C THR A 321 15.78 -20.01 8.02
N LYS A 322 16.38 -20.65 7.01
CA LYS A 322 16.84 -19.96 5.79
C LYS A 322 15.68 -19.17 5.16
N GLY A 323 15.91 -17.89 4.83
CA GLY A 323 14.92 -16.94 4.34
C GLY A 323 14.21 -16.12 5.42
N ASP A 324 14.35 -16.42 6.72
CA ASP A 324 13.77 -15.58 7.79
C ASP A 324 14.32 -14.13 7.73
N GLY A 325 15.60 -13.96 7.39
CA GLY A 325 16.25 -12.66 7.25
C GLY A 325 15.57 -11.76 6.22
N ALA A 326 15.28 -12.33 5.05
CA ALA A 326 14.53 -11.65 4.01
C ALA A 326 13.05 -11.47 4.39
N LYS A 327 12.40 -12.51 4.94
CA LYS A 327 10.96 -12.50 5.22
C LYS A 327 10.55 -11.46 6.27
N TYR A 328 11.35 -11.30 7.33
CA TYR A 328 11.10 -10.35 8.42
C TYR A 328 12.09 -9.16 8.39
N ARG A 329 12.44 -8.74 7.17
CA ARG A 329 13.11 -7.47 6.88
C ARG A 329 12.24 -6.26 7.27
N GLY A 330 12.80 -5.06 7.28
CA GLY A 330 12.07 -3.85 7.66
C GLY A 330 10.79 -3.65 6.84
N ALA A 331 9.66 -3.35 7.50
CA ALA A 331 8.40 -3.02 6.84
C ALA A 331 7.58 -1.91 7.54
N GLY A 332 6.69 -1.28 6.79
CA GLY A 332 5.87 -0.17 7.26
C GLY A 332 6.66 1.13 7.50
N TYR A 333 5.98 2.15 8.00
CA TYR A 333 6.54 3.50 8.17
C TYR A 333 7.62 3.63 9.27
N MET A 334 7.72 2.63 10.16
CA MET A 334 8.74 2.55 11.23
C MET A 334 9.69 1.35 11.10
N GLN A 335 9.71 0.68 9.94
CA GLN A 335 10.60 -0.46 9.64
C GLN A 335 10.57 -1.58 10.69
N LEU A 336 9.36 -2.11 10.95
CA LEU A 336 9.12 -3.32 11.74
C LEU A 336 10.07 -4.43 11.28
N THR A 337 10.88 -4.96 12.19
CA THR A 337 12.00 -5.87 11.88
C THR A 337 12.06 -6.98 12.93
N TRP A 338 12.52 -8.17 12.52
CA TRP A 338 12.67 -9.40 13.32
C TRP A 338 11.39 -10.21 13.53
N LYS A 339 11.47 -11.52 13.31
CA LYS A 339 10.37 -12.50 13.45
C LYS A 339 9.65 -12.39 14.80
N SER A 340 10.38 -12.18 15.90
CA SER A 340 9.77 -11.96 17.22
C SER A 340 8.88 -10.71 17.24
N THR A 341 9.35 -9.58 16.72
CA THR A 341 8.56 -8.34 16.62
C THR A 341 7.36 -8.48 15.69
N TYR A 342 7.50 -9.24 14.59
CA TYR A 342 6.38 -9.58 13.72
C TYR A 342 5.34 -10.46 14.43
N GLN A 343 5.77 -11.40 15.27
CA GLN A 343 4.87 -12.21 16.10
C GLN A 343 4.15 -11.36 17.15
N ASP A 344 4.88 -10.49 17.87
CA ASP A 344 4.32 -9.57 18.86
C ASP A 344 3.25 -8.65 18.23
N PHE A 345 3.50 -8.17 17.00
CA PHE A 345 2.52 -7.37 16.24
C PHE A 345 1.32 -8.21 15.78
N ALA A 346 1.56 -9.40 15.22
CA ALA A 346 0.51 -10.34 14.77
C ALA A 346 -0.44 -10.74 15.90
N ASP A 347 0.10 -10.99 17.09
CA ASP A 347 -0.66 -11.35 18.29
C ASP A 347 -1.46 -10.15 18.82
N PHE A 348 -0.92 -8.94 18.72
CA PHE A 348 -1.63 -7.71 19.10
C PHE A 348 -2.81 -7.39 18.17
N ILE A 349 -2.64 -7.53 16.84
CA ILE A 349 -3.73 -7.25 15.88
C ILE A 349 -4.68 -8.45 15.68
N GLY A 350 -4.27 -9.65 16.10
CA GLY A 350 -5.04 -10.89 15.92
C GLY A 350 -4.96 -11.49 14.51
N ASP A 351 -3.94 -11.15 13.73
CA ASP A 351 -3.75 -11.63 12.34
C ASP A 351 -2.35 -12.25 12.14
N GLN A 352 -2.32 -13.58 12.06
CA GLN A 352 -1.10 -14.37 11.87
C GLN A 352 -0.56 -14.33 10.42
N ASN A 353 -1.30 -13.74 9.47
CA ASN A 353 -0.78 -13.53 8.12
C ASN A 353 0.44 -12.60 8.10
N VAL A 354 0.56 -11.71 9.10
CA VAL A 354 1.78 -10.92 9.37
C VAL A 354 3.02 -11.80 9.50
N VAL A 355 2.93 -12.94 10.19
CA VAL A 355 4.03 -13.90 10.33
C VAL A 355 4.10 -14.85 9.12
N LEU A 356 2.96 -15.23 8.54
CA LEU A 356 2.91 -16.14 7.39
C LEU A 356 3.55 -15.54 6.13
N TYR A 357 3.33 -14.26 5.86
CA TYR A 357 3.80 -13.58 4.64
C TYR A 357 4.89 -12.52 4.90
N GLY A 358 5.03 -12.02 6.14
CA GLY A 358 6.13 -11.13 6.53
C GLY A 358 6.03 -9.72 5.92
N ALA A 359 7.18 -9.19 5.51
CA ALA A 359 7.36 -7.77 5.19
C ALA A 359 6.43 -7.21 4.11
N SER A 360 6.10 -7.99 3.08
CA SER A 360 5.16 -7.56 2.02
C SER A 360 3.76 -7.32 2.58
N TYR A 361 3.26 -8.24 3.40
CA TYR A 361 1.91 -8.18 3.95
C TYR A 361 1.75 -7.04 4.98
N VAL A 362 2.77 -6.80 5.82
CA VAL A 362 2.77 -5.62 6.71
C VAL A 362 2.80 -4.31 5.92
N ALA A 363 3.58 -4.24 4.83
CA ALA A 363 3.66 -3.05 3.99
C ALA A 363 2.37 -2.78 3.19
N GLU A 364 1.64 -3.82 2.79
CA GLU A 364 0.42 -3.72 2.01
C GLU A 364 -0.82 -3.43 2.87
N HIS A 365 -0.95 -4.07 4.04
CA HIS A 365 -2.18 -4.01 4.86
C HIS A 365 -2.06 -3.20 6.15
N TYR A 366 -0.84 -3.01 6.69
CA TYR A 366 -0.63 -2.48 8.04
C TYR A 366 0.52 -1.46 8.13
N SER A 367 0.77 -0.70 7.06
CA SER A 367 1.91 0.22 6.97
C SER A 367 1.90 1.29 8.07
N TRP A 368 0.74 1.91 8.31
CA TRP A 368 0.49 2.90 9.38
C TRP A 368 0.21 2.26 10.73
N GLU A 369 -0.64 1.22 10.74
CA GLU A 369 -1.04 0.51 11.95
C GLU A 369 0.17 -0.09 12.71
N SER A 370 1.14 -0.68 11.99
CA SER A 370 2.39 -1.19 12.59
C SER A 370 3.30 -0.07 13.13
N ALA A 371 3.28 1.11 12.52
CA ALA A 371 4.05 2.26 12.99
C ALA A 371 3.51 2.82 14.32
N GLY A 372 2.19 2.96 14.44
CA GLY A 372 1.54 3.39 15.69
C GLY A 372 1.73 2.37 16.82
N TRP A 373 1.55 1.07 16.53
CA TRP A 373 1.80 0.00 17.50
C TRP A 373 3.26 -0.04 17.96
N PHE A 374 4.21 0.06 17.03
CA PHE A 374 5.64 0.04 17.36
C PHE A 374 6.01 1.22 18.26
N TRP A 375 5.42 2.39 18.01
CA TRP A 375 5.62 3.60 18.79
C TRP A 375 5.07 3.50 20.22
N ASP A 376 3.78 3.20 20.36
CA ASP A 376 3.08 3.20 21.66
C ASP A 376 3.29 1.88 22.41
N ASN A 377 2.91 0.75 21.83
CA ASN A 377 2.90 -0.52 22.57
C ASN A 377 4.29 -1.15 22.68
N TYR A 378 5.06 -1.19 21.58
CA TYR A 378 6.35 -1.90 21.57
C TYR A 378 7.48 -1.09 22.20
N LYS A 379 7.57 0.21 21.88
CA LYS A 379 8.63 1.10 22.40
C LYS A 379 8.19 1.95 23.59
N ASN A 380 6.90 2.06 23.89
CA ASN A 380 6.37 2.86 25.00
C ASN A 380 6.89 4.31 24.94
N LEU A 381 6.80 4.94 23.77
CA LEU A 381 7.35 6.27 23.51
C LEU A 381 6.45 7.41 23.99
N ASN A 382 5.13 7.25 23.97
CA ASN A 382 4.22 8.30 24.41
C ASN A 382 4.40 8.67 25.89
N ILE A 383 4.76 7.71 26.76
CA ILE A 383 5.06 7.95 28.18
C ILE A 383 6.48 8.51 28.42
N LYS A 384 7.30 8.63 27.38
CA LYS A 384 8.68 9.16 27.42
C LYS A 384 8.80 10.55 26.78
N ILE A 385 7.70 11.06 26.22
CA ILE A 385 7.64 12.38 25.59
C ILE A 385 6.91 13.32 26.55
N GLU A 386 7.71 14.18 27.17
CA GLU A 386 7.30 15.26 28.06
C GLU A 386 7.70 16.60 27.42
N ASN A 387 7.31 17.72 28.04
CA ASN A 387 7.71 19.04 27.55
C ASN A 387 9.24 19.20 27.61
N GLY A 388 9.88 19.25 26.44
CA GLY A 388 11.32 19.39 26.29
C GLY A 388 12.09 18.11 25.98
N THR A 389 11.41 16.96 25.81
CA THR A 389 12.04 15.74 25.30
C THR A 389 12.73 16.01 23.97
N THR A 390 13.98 15.57 23.82
CA THR A 390 14.77 15.85 22.61
C THR A 390 14.63 14.74 21.56
N VAL A 391 14.80 15.11 20.29
CA VAL A 391 14.88 14.16 19.17
C VAL A 391 15.94 13.09 19.40
N LYS A 392 17.02 13.43 20.12
CA LYS A 392 18.12 12.53 20.48
C LYS A 392 17.69 11.43 21.45
N GLU A 393 16.83 11.73 22.41
CA GLU A 393 16.30 10.76 23.37
C GLU A 393 15.35 9.78 22.68
N VAL A 394 14.42 10.30 21.87
CA VAL A 394 13.49 9.48 21.07
C VAL A 394 14.26 8.56 20.10
N THR A 395 15.25 9.11 19.36
CA THR A 395 16.07 8.35 18.41
C THR A 395 16.84 7.21 19.09
N ARG A 396 17.35 7.43 20.31
CA ARG A 396 18.05 6.40 21.09
C ARG A 396 17.13 5.25 21.48
N VAL A 397 15.86 5.50 21.81
CA VAL A 397 14.89 4.43 22.15
C VAL A 397 14.51 3.58 20.93
N ILE A 398 14.41 4.21 19.75
CA ILE A 398 14.09 3.54 18.50
C ILE A 398 15.27 2.67 18.04
N ASN A 399 16.44 3.29 17.83
CA ASN A 399 17.60 2.66 17.17
C ASN A 399 18.69 2.11 18.12
N GLY A 400 18.57 2.32 19.43
CA GLY A 400 19.66 2.03 20.38
C GLY A 400 20.87 2.98 20.27
N GLY A 401 20.83 3.98 19.39
CA GLY A 401 21.97 4.84 19.06
C GLY A 401 21.58 6.20 18.49
N SER A 402 22.49 6.85 17.77
CA SER A 402 22.28 8.18 17.16
C SER A 402 22.31 8.18 15.62
N ASN A 403 22.11 7.02 15.00
CA ASN A 403 22.09 6.90 13.54
C ASN A 403 20.93 7.72 12.95
N GLY A 404 21.24 8.57 11.96
CA GLY A 404 20.26 9.47 11.35
C GLY A 404 19.80 10.65 12.20
N LEU A 405 20.42 10.91 13.36
CA LEU A 405 19.96 11.94 14.31
C LEU A 405 19.84 13.34 13.72
N GLU A 406 20.82 13.79 12.93
CA GLU A 406 20.79 15.11 12.29
C GLU A 406 19.56 15.25 11.38
N GLU A 407 19.28 14.24 10.56
CA GLU A 407 18.17 14.27 9.62
C GLU A 407 16.80 14.18 10.31
N ARG A 408 16.68 13.34 11.36
CA ARG A 408 15.51 13.29 12.25
C ARG A 408 15.27 14.64 12.93
N THR A 409 16.34 15.34 13.29
CA THR A 409 16.27 16.69 13.88
C THR A 409 15.77 17.70 12.84
N ASN A 410 16.29 17.67 11.61
CA ASN A 410 15.84 18.54 10.52
C ASN A 410 14.34 18.36 10.21
N PHE A 411 13.82 17.12 10.21
CA PHE A 411 12.37 16.89 10.09
C PHE A 411 11.58 17.42 11.27
N TYR A 412 12.06 17.20 12.49
CA TYR A 412 11.38 17.69 13.70
C TYR A 412 11.31 19.23 13.73
N GLU A 413 12.39 19.93 13.38
CA GLU A 413 12.41 21.40 13.27
C GLU A 413 11.45 21.89 12.17
N ARG A 414 11.41 21.22 11.01
CA ARG A 414 10.42 21.52 9.97
C ARG A 414 8.99 21.32 10.45
N LEU A 415 8.72 20.24 11.18
CA LEU A 415 7.37 19.94 11.68
C LEU A 415 6.89 20.98 12.71
N LYS A 416 7.77 21.75 13.36
CA LYS A 416 7.37 22.93 14.18
C LYS A 416 6.74 24.07 13.40
N THR A 417 6.95 24.15 12.08
CA THR A 417 6.33 25.19 11.23
C THR A 417 5.04 24.71 10.57
N ILE A 418 4.60 23.49 10.86
CA ILE A 418 3.43 22.82 10.27
C ILE A 418 2.43 22.42 11.36
N LEU A 419 2.94 21.88 12.47
CA LEU A 419 2.19 21.45 13.67
C LEU A 419 2.54 22.35 14.86
#